data_AF-A0A956PCQ6-F1
#
_entry.id   AF-A0A956PCQ6-F1
#
_cell.length_a   1.000
_cell.length_b   1.000
_cell.length_c   1.000
_cell.angle_alpha   90.00
_cell.angle_beta   90.00
_cell.angle_gamma   90.00
#
_symmetry.space_group_name_H-M   'P 1'
#
loop_
_entity.id
_entity.type
_entity.pdbx_description
1 polymer ?
#
loop_
_entity_poly.entity_id
_entity_poly.type
_entity_poly.pdbx_seq_one_letter_code
_entity_poly.pdbx_strand_id
1 'polypeptide(L)'
;MAEIRLRFTIAAPLGVVYEHLTTQEGIAGWWTREVVATPVVGSLMELRFNERGVVFRMRVDRLEPGREVAWTCEAGHPEWVGTRLLFRLSAVDGGTRLDF
;
A
#
# COMPACT_ATOMS: atom_id res chain seq x y z
N MET A 1 -7.33 18.87 7.38
CA MET A 1 -7.38 17.39 7.36
C MET A 1 -6.21 16.89 8.17
N ALA A 2 -6.40 15.89 9.03
CA ALA A 2 -5.30 15.37 9.84
C ALA A 2 -4.38 14.49 8.97
N GLU A 3 -3.09 14.49 9.27
CA GLU A 3 -2.10 13.63 8.64
C GLU A 3 -1.40 12.78 9.71
N ILE A 4 -1.06 11.55 9.35
CA ILE A 4 -0.19 10.67 10.13
C ILE A 4 1.06 10.46 9.27
N ARG A 5 2.24 10.63 9.85
CA ARG A 5 3.52 10.46 9.15
C ARG A 5 4.40 9.49 9.89
N LEU A 6 4.83 8.43 9.22
CA LEU A 6 5.72 7.41 9.75
C LEU A 6 6.94 7.28 8.84
N ARG A 7 8.09 6.95 9.43
CA ARG A 7 9.33 6.71 8.69
C ARG A 7 9.97 5.42 9.18
N PHE A 8 10.37 4.58 8.23
CA PHE A 8 11.02 3.31 8.49
C PHE A 8 12.27 3.15 7.64
N THR A 9 13.26 2.45 8.16
CA THR A 9 14.35 1.87 7.36
C THR A 9 14.13 0.36 7.33
N ILE A 10 13.90 -0.17 6.14
CA ILE A 10 13.66 -1.59 5.90
C ILE A 10 14.95 -2.19 5.35
N ALA A 11 15.46 -3.24 6.01
CA ALA A 11 16.66 -3.97 5.60
C ALA A 11 16.40 -4.89 4.39
N ALA A 12 15.89 -4.29 3.30
CA ALA A 12 15.60 -4.95 2.03
C ALA A 12 15.88 -4.01 0.86
N PRO A 13 16.21 -4.56 -0.34
CA PRO A 13 16.36 -3.76 -1.54
C PRO A 13 15.07 -3.01 -1.91
N LEU A 14 15.23 -1.85 -2.52
CA LEU A 14 14.12 -0.96 -2.88
C LEU A 14 13.12 -1.59 -3.86
N GLY A 15 13.59 -2.42 -4.79
CA GLY A 15 12.72 -3.20 -5.67
C GLY A 15 11.82 -4.18 -4.91
N VAL A 16 12.35 -4.84 -3.87
CA VAL A 16 11.59 -5.78 -3.03
C VAL A 16 10.51 -5.04 -2.25
N VAL A 17 10.84 -3.91 -1.63
CA VAL A 17 9.84 -3.11 -0.90
C VAL A 17 8.75 -2.61 -1.86
N TYR A 18 9.13 -2.13 -3.05
CA TYR A 18 8.16 -1.70 -4.06
C TYR A 18 7.25 -2.85 -4.51
N GLU A 19 7.79 -4.03 -4.73
CA GLU A 19 7.01 -5.22 -5.08
C GLU A 19 5.98 -5.56 -3.99
N HIS A 20 6.39 -5.54 -2.72
CA HIS A 20 5.51 -5.77 -1.57
C HIS A 20 4.40 -4.73 -1.39
N LEU A 21 4.51 -3.57 -2.03
CA LEU A 21 3.46 -2.55 -2.06
C LEU A 21 2.59 -2.62 -3.32
N THR A 22 2.95 -3.39 -4.35
CA THR A 22 2.28 -3.28 -5.65
C THR A 22 1.68 -4.58 -6.15
N THR A 23 2.27 -5.73 -5.77
CA THR A 23 1.78 -7.04 -6.19
C THR A 23 0.77 -7.60 -5.18
N GLN A 24 -0.15 -8.41 -5.67
CA GLN A 24 -1.12 -9.10 -4.82
C GLN A 24 -0.42 -9.96 -3.75
N GLU A 25 0.56 -10.77 -4.15
CA GLU A 25 1.35 -11.62 -3.25
C GLU A 25 2.13 -10.78 -2.23
N GLY A 26 2.73 -9.68 -2.70
CA GLY A 26 3.47 -8.75 -1.88
C GLY A 26 2.62 -8.14 -0.76
N ILE A 27 1.47 -7.58 -1.11
CA ILE A 27 0.52 -6.98 -0.17
C ILE A 27 -0.05 -8.04 0.77
N ALA A 28 -0.33 -9.24 0.24
CA ALA A 28 -0.84 -10.35 1.03
C ALA A 28 0.16 -10.83 2.10
N GLY A 29 1.45 -10.64 1.87
CA GLY A 29 2.52 -11.00 2.78
C GLY A 29 2.61 -10.15 4.05
N TRP A 30 2.00 -8.96 4.10
CA TRP A 30 2.14 -8.06 5.25
C TRP A 30 0.85 -7.38 5.73
N TRP A 31 -0.12 -7.14 4.84
CA TRP A 31 -1.33 -6.40 5.23
C TRP A 31 -2.49 -7.34 5.61
N THR A 32 -2.94 -8.20 4.69
CA THR A 32 -4.00 -9.20 4.94
C THR A 32 -3.87 -10.36 3.97
N ARG A 33 -4.32 -11.56 4.33
CA ARG A 33 -4.16 -12.76 3.47
C ARG A 33 -5.06 -12.77 2.23
N GLU A 34 -6.21 -12.13 2.30
CA GLU A 34 -7.21 -12.11 1.23
C GLU A 34 -7.12 -10.79 0.45
N VAL A 35 -6.39 -10.84 -0.67
CA VAL A 35 -6.11 -9.70 -1.55
C VAL A 35 -6.49 -10.06 -2.97
N VAL A 36 -7.24 -9.18 -3.62
CA VAL A 36 -7.42 -9.17 -5.08
C VAL A 36 -6.89 -7.83 -5.58
N ALA A 37 -5.74 -7.84 -6.26
CA ALA A 37 -5.06 -6.63 -6.68
C ALA A 37 -4.45 -6.78 -8.07
N THR A 38 -4.42 -5.70 -8.83
CA THR A 38 -3.67 -5.60 -10.08
C THR A 38 -2.79 -4.35 -10.00
N PRO A 39 -1.48 -4.43 -10.34
CA PRO A 39 -0.58 -3.28 -10.30
C PRO A 39 -0.81 -2.35 -11.50
N VAL A 40 -2.03 -1.82 -11.62
CA VAL A 40 -2.43 -0.90 -12.70
C VAL A 40 -3.05 0.33 -12.05
N VAL A 41 -2.54 1.51 -12.42
CA VAL A 41 -3.12 2.79 -11.99
C VAL A 41 -4.58 2.88 -12.47
N GLY A 42 -5.47 3.29 -11.56
CA GLY A 42 -6.91 3.34 -11.79
C GLY A 42 -7.65 2.04 -11.49
N SER A 43 -6.95 0.91 -11.30
CA SER A 43 -7.56 -0.33 -10.85
C SER A 43 -8.01 -0.25 -9.38
N LEU A 44 -8.97 -1.11 -9.02
CA LEU A 44 -9.51 -1.21 -7.67
C LEU A 44 -9.01 -2.50 -7.02
N MET A 45 -8.24 -2.36 -5.95
CA MET A 45 -7.78 -3.46 -5.11
C MET A 45 -8.82 -3.77 -4.04
N GLU A 46 -9.18 -5.03 -3.87
CA GLU A 46 -10.03 -5.51 -2.77
C GLU A 46 -9.19 -6.18 -1.68
N LEU A 47 -9.34 -5.71 -0.44
CA LEU A 47 -8.66 -6.21 0.74
C LEU A 47 -9.70 -6.69 1.74
N ARG A 48 -9.70 -7.98 2.12
CA ARG A 48 -10.60 -8.51 3.15
C ARG A 48 -9.88 -8.72 4.47
N PHE A 49 -10.48 -8.29 5.57
CA PHE A 49 -9.92 -8.44 6.92
C PHE A 49 -10.78 -9.32 7.81
N ASN A 50 -10.16 -10.39 8.32
CA ASN A 50 -10.70 -11.31 9.33
C ASN A 50 -12.05 -11.95 8.95
N GLU A 51 -12.53 -12.84 9.82
CA GLU A 51 -13.85 -13.49 9.70
C GLU A 51 -15.03 -12.50 9.75
N ARG A 52 -14.77 -11.23 10.10
CA ARG A 52 -15.80 -10.17 10.17
C ARG A 52 -16.23 -9.66 8.80
N GLY A 53 -15.57 -10.08 7.71
CA GLY A 53 -16.02 -9.82 6.35
C GLY A 53 -15.90 -8.37 5.87
N VAL A 54 -15.13 -7.52 6.58
CA VAL A 54 -14.91 -6.14 6.14
C VAL A 54 -14.03 -6.15 4.90
N VAL A 55 -14.53 -5.55 3.82
CA VAL A 55 -13.82 -5.40 2.55
C VAL A 55 -13.52 -3.93 2.32
N PHE A 56 -12.24 -3.61 2.17
CA PHE A 56 -11.80 -2.31 1.68
C PHE A 56 -11.58 -2.38 0.17
N ARG A 57 -12.01 -1.33 -0.53
CA ARG A 57 -11.74 -1.11 -1.94
C ARG A 57 -10.81 0.09 -2.06
N MET A 58 -9.59 -0.16 -2.49
CA MET A 58 -8.53 0.83 -2.60
C MET A 58 -8.25 1.08 -4.07
N ARG A 59 -8.48 2.30 -4.56
CA ARG A 59 -8.07 2.67 -5.91
C ARG A 59 -6.58 2.92 -5.94
N VAL A 60 -5.89 2.34 -6.90
CA VAL A 60 -4.47 2.60 -7.14
C VAL A 60 -4.32 3.96 -7.83
N ASP A 61 -3.85 4.97 -7.09
CA ASP A 61 -3.65 6.32 -7.61
C ASP A 61 -2.34 6.46 -8.40
N ARG A 62 -1.30 5.77 -7.94
CA ARG A 62 0.06 5.95 -8.46
C ARG A 62 0.92 4.71 -8.25
N LEU A 63 1.70 4.41 -9.29
CA LEU A 63 2.75 3.38 -9.31
C LEU A 63 3.96 3.97 -10.03
N GLU A 64 4.91 4.51 -9.26
CA GLU A 64 6.20 4.99 -9.76
C GLU A 64 7.29 4.03 -9.27
N PRO A 65 7.80 3.12 -10.13
CA PRO A 65 8.78 2.11 -9.75
C PRO A 65 9.91 2.65 -8.91
N GLY A 66 10.03 2.11 -7.70
CA GLY A 66 11.10 2.45 -6.78
C GLY A 66 11.06 3.85 -6.17
N ARG A 67 9.96 4.60 -6.34
CA ARG A 67 9.87 5.98 -5.84
C ARG A 67 8.60 6.24 -5.05
N GLU A 68 7.44 5.94 -5.60
CA GLU A 68 6.18 6.32 -4.97
C GLU A 68 5.04 5.36 -5.33
N VAL A 69 4.23 5.01 -4.32
CA VAL A 69 2.99 4.26 -4.47
C VAL A 69 1.90 5.01 -3.72
N ALA A 70 0.71 5.14 -4.29
CA ALA A 70 -0.40 5.79 -3.60
C ALA A 70 -1.72 5.06 -3.86
N TRP A 71 -2.54 4.94 -2.81
CA TRP A 71 -3.89 4.39 -2.89
C TRP A 71 -4.89 5.30 -2.17
N THR A 72 -6.14 5.28 -2.61
CA THR A 72 -7.25 5.98 -1.94
C THR A 72 -8.35 4.98 -1.63
N CYS A 73 -8.86 4.99 -0.41
CA CYS A 73 -10.01 4.17 -0.04
C CYS A 73 -11.29 4.73 -0.66
N GLU A 74 -11.93 3.96 -1.54
CA GLU A 74 -13.20 4.33 -2.18
C GLU A 74 -14.41 3.69 -1.49
N ALA A 75 -14.24 2.51 -0.88
CA ALA A 75 -15.28 1.85 -0.10
C ALA A 75 -14.69 0.99 1.01
N GLY A 76 -15.46 0.77 2.07
CA GLY A 76 -15.06 -0.02 3.24
C GLY A 76 -15.67 0.56 4.51
N HIS A 77 -14.89 0.62 5.58
CA HIS A 77 -15.33 1.31 6.81
C HIS A 77 -15.57 2.80 6.53
N PRO A 78 -16.70 3.41 6.96
CA PRO A 78 -17.04 4.80 6.63
C PRO A 78 -15.95 5.82 6.96
N GLU A 79 -15.23 5.63 8.07
CA GLU A 79 -14.13 6.53 8.49
C GLU A 79 -12.91 6.48 7.57
N TRP A 80 -12.76 5.42 6.77
CA TRP A 80 -11.65 5.28 5.84
C TRP A 80 -11.95 5.85 4.46
N VAL A 81 -13.21 5.96 4.05
CA VAL A 81 -13.57 6.44 2.71
C VAL A 81 -13.00 7.85 2.50
N GLY A 82 -12.21 8.02 1.42
CA GLY A 82 -11.48 9.25 1.10
C GLY A 82 -10.09 9.35 1.75
N THR A 83 -9.72 8.42 2.64
CA THR A 83 -8.35 8.34 3.19
C THR A 83 -7.37 7.94 2.10
N ARG A 84 -6.25 8.65 2.05
CA ARG A 84 -5.16 8.42 1.11
C ARG A 84 -3.95 7.84 1.83
N LEU A 85 -3.43 6.73 1.29
CA LEU A 85 -2.19 6.10 1.71
C LEU A 85 -1.11 6.46 0.69
N LEU A 86 0.03 6.96 1.17
CA LEU A 86 1.13 7.41 0.32
C LEU A 86 2.42 6.79 0.81
N PHE A 87 3.11 6.06 -0.05
CA PHE A 87 4.38 5.40 0.28
C PHE A 87 5.46 6.00 -0.61
N ARG A 88 6.49 6.61 -0.01
CA ARG A 88 7.66 7.12 -0.73
C ARG A 88 8.88 6.31 -0.37
N LEU A 89 9.57 5.82 -1.39
CA LEU A 89 10.72 4.95 -1.26
C LEU A 89 11.99 5.70 -1.67
N SER A 90 13.07 5.48 -0.93
CA SER A 90 14.40 5.92 -1.31
C SER A 90 15.44 4.89 -0.87
N ALA A 91 16.42 4.63 -1.75
CA ALA A 91 17.55 3.78 -1.39
C ALA A 91 18.42 4.52 -0.37
N VAL A 92 18.88 3.80 0.65
CA VAL A 92 19.77 4.29 1.70
C VAL A 92 20.80 3.22 2.04
N ASP A 93 21.88 3.60 2.72
CA ASP A 93 22.82 2.62 3.28
C ASP A 93 22.07 1.68 4.24
N GLY A 94 22.17 0.38 4.00
CA GLY A 94 21.47 -0.64 4.78
C GLY A 94 20.06 -1.00 4.29
N GLY A 95 19.54 -0.42 3.20
CA GLY A 95 18.31 -0.88 2.55
C GLY A 95 17.44 0.23 1.96
N THR A 96 16.18 0.26 2.36
CA THR A 96 15.18 1.18 1.82
C THR A 96 14.57 2.03 2.92
N ARG A 97 14.59 3.35 2.76
CA ARG A 97 13.78 4.25 3.58
C ARG A 97 12.38 4.35 2.97
N LEU A 98 11.37 4.08 3.79
CA LEU A 98 9.96 4.27 3.50
C LEU A 98 9.43 5.45 4.33
N ASP A 99 8.96 6.48 3.65
CA ASP A 99 8.19 7.59 4.21
C ASP A 99 6.69 7.35 3.90
N PHE A 100 5.89 7.14 4.93
CA PHE A 100 4.45 6.88 4.87
C PHE A 100 3.65 8.06 5.43
#